data_AF-A0A0M0SYY9-F1
#
_entry.id   AF-A0A0M0SYY9-F1
#
_cell.length_a   1.000
_cell.length_b   1.000
_cell.length_c   1.000
_cell.angle_alpha   90.00
_cell.angle_beta   90.00
_cell.angle_gamma   90.00
#
_symmetry.space_group_name_H-M   'P 1'
#
loop_
_entity.id
_entity.type
_entity.pdbx_description
1 polymer ?
#
loop_
_entity_poly.entity_id
_entity_poly.type
_entity_poly.pdbx_seq_one_letter_code
_entity_poly.pdbx_strand_id
1 'polypeptide(L)'
;MSWVEEIIEHLIKQMPKPPVRILEGTVTGLSPLEVRPDGSNVSIKGAGWNSDIVKKVKEGDRVLMEQDCIINRYYVLVRLT
;
A
#
# COMPACT_ATOMS: atom_id res chain seq x y z
N MET A 1 -16.79 8.78 26.57
CA MET A 1 -15.57 8.01 26.23
C MET A 1 -15.03 7.40 27.51
N SER A 2 -14.59 6.15 27.43
CA SER A 2 -14.03 5.37 28.53
C SER A 2 -12.55 5.69 28.72
N TRP A 3 -12.07 5.71 29.96
CA TRP A 3 -10.64 5.88 30.28
C TRP A 3 -9.73 4.86 29.56
N VAL A 4 -10.26 3.68 29.27
CA VAL A 4 -9.55 2.64 28.50
C VAL A 4 -9.33 3.08 27.04
N GLU A 5 -10.29 3.77 26.44
CA GLU A 5 -10.19 4.27 25.05
C GLU A 5 -9.11 5.36 24.94
N GLU A 6 -9.04 6.27 25.91
CA GLU A 6 -8.00 7.32 25.95
C GLU A 6 -6.59 6.74 26.06
N ILE A 7 -6.40 5.71 26.91
CA ILE A 7 -5.10 5.05 27.05
C ILE A 7 -4.69 4.37 25.74
N ILE A 8 -5.61 3.65 25.10
CA ILE A 8 -5.34 2.98 23.84
C ILE A 8 -4.97 4.01 22.76
N GLU A 9 -5.70 5.12 22.64
CA GLU A 9 -5.35 6.18 21.69
C GLU A 9 -3.99 6.80 21.97
N HIS A 10 -3.67 7.03 23.24
CA HIS A 10 -2.40 7.63 23.64
C HIS A 10 -1.22 6.70 23.34
N LEU A 11 -1.38 5.40 23.58
CA LEU A 11 -0.39 4.38 23.22
C LEU A 11 -0.21 4.26 21.70
N ILE A 12 -1.29 4.26 20.92
CA ILE A 12 -1.23 4.25 19.45
C ILE A 12 -0.48 5.48 18.91
N LYS A 13 -0.71 6.67 19.48
CA LYS A 13 -0.02 7.92 19.10
C LYS A 13 1.48 7.89 19.38
N GLN A 14 1.91 7.14 20.40
CA GLN A 14 3.31 7.01 20.78
C GLN A 14 4.04 5.88 20.04
N MET A 15 3.31 4.96 19.41
CA MET A 15 3.94 3.96 18.55
C MET A 15 4.63 4.68 17.38
N PRO A 16 5.90 4.36 17.08
CA PRO A 16 6.55 4.90 15.91
C PRO A 16 5.73 4.50 14.69
N LYS A 17 5.33 5.49 13.87
CA LYS A 17 4.68 5.21 12.59
C LYS A 17 5.57 4.19 11.86
N PRO A 18 4.99 3.11 11.29
CA PRO A 18 5.78 2.15 10.54
C PRO A 18 6.65 2.90 9.54
N PRO A 19 7.91 2.47 9.30
CA PRO A 19 8.66 3.00 8.17
C PRO A 19 7.86 2.70 6.90
N VAL A 20 7.34 3.77 6.32
CA VAL A 20 6.58 3.74 5.07
C VAL A 20 7.52 4.08 3.92
N ARG A 21 7.45 3.32 2.83
CA ARG A 21 8.09 3.69 1.57
C ARG A 21 7.05 4.02 0.52
N ILE A 22 7.27 5.11 -0.19
CA ILE A 22 6.47 5.47 -1.36
C ILE A 22 7.23 5.01 -2.61
N LEU A 23 6.56 4.28 -3.48
CA LEU A 23 7.10 3.77 -4.73
C LEU A 23 6.18 4.17 -5.88
N GLU A 24 6.75 4.40 -7.06
CA GLU A 24 5.99 4.52 -8.30
C GLU A 24 6.13 3.23 -9.12
N GLY A 25 5.13 2.95 -9.94
CA GLY A 25 5.19 1.83 -10.86
C GLY A 25 4.07 1.81 -11.88
N THR A 26 4.06 0.74 -12.67
CA THR A 26 3.05 0.51 -13.71
C THR A 26 2.26 -0.76 -13.40
N VAL A 27 0.94 -0.69 -13.51
CA VAL A 27 0.06 -1.87 -13.40
C VAL A 27 0.28 -2.76 -14.62
N THR A 28 0.67 -4.01 -14.41
CA THR A 28 0.95 -4.99 -15.47
C THR A 28 -0.03 -6.16 -15.49
N GLY A 29 -0.95 -6.25 -14.52
CA GLY A 29 -1.99 -7.28 -14.47
C GLY A 29 -3.04 -6.98 -13.40
N LEU A 30 -4.27 -7.50 -13.58
CA LEU A 30 -5.41 -7.20 -12.68
C LEU A 30 -5.96 -8.41 -11.91
N SER A 31 -5.55 -9.64 -12.23
CA SER A 31 -6.07 -10.85 -11.58
C SER A 31 -5.02 -11.97 -11.52
N PRO A 32 -4.16 -12.00 -10.48
CA PRO A 32 -4.10 -11.05 -9.37
C PRO A 32 -3.54 -9.68 -9.78
N LEU A 33 -3.80 -8.63 -8.98
CA LEU A 33 -3.19 -7.32 -9.20
C LEU A 33 -1.66 -7.46 -9.22
N GLU A 34 -1.05 -6.90 -10.26
CA GLU A 34 0.38 -6.87 -10.47
C GLU A 34 0.83 -5.44 -10.79
N VAL A 35 1.82 -4.95 -10.06
CA VAL A 35 2.48 -3.66 -10.34
C VAL A 35 3.97 -3.87 -10.40
N ARG A 36 4.61 -3.33 -11.43
CA ARG A 36 6.06 -3.28 -11.56
C ARG A 36 6.57 -1.92 -11.07
N PRO A 37 7.31 -1.85 -9.96
CA PRO A 37 7.94 -0.61 -9.51
C PRO A 37 8.98 -0.10 -10.50
N ASP A 38 9.16 1.21 -10.54
CA ASP A 38 10.21 1.82 -11.36
C ASP A 38 11.61 1.42 -10.89
N GLY A 39 12.50 1.15 -11.84
CA GLY A 39 13.85 0.66 -11.54
C GLY A 39 13.91 -0.78 -11.05
N SER A 40 12.78 -1.49 -10.97
CA SER A 40 12.70 -2.92 -10.63
C SER A 40 12.32 -3.75 -11.85
N ASN A 41 12.98 -4.89 -12.02
CA ASN A 41 12.56 -5.94 -12.97
C ASN A 41 11.58 -6.94 -12.34
N VAL A 42 11.26 -6.79 -11.05
CA VAL A 42 10.40 -7.69 -10.29
C VAL A 42 9.07 -6.99 -10.01
N SER A 43 7.96 -7.67 -10.35
CA SER A 43 6.61 -7.20 -10.07
C SER A 43 6.09 -7.67 -8.71
N ILE A 44 5.29 -6.82 -8.07
CA ILE A 44 4.56 -7.11 -6.84
C ILE A 44 3.20 -7.71 -7.22
N LYS A 45 2.94 -8.96 -6.85
CA LYS A 45 1.73 -9.71 -7.23
C LYS A 45 0.86 -10.05 -6.01
N GLY A 46 -0.47 -10.00 -6.17
CA GLY A 46 -1.42 -10.70 -5.29
C GLY A 46 -1.43 -10.28 -3.82
N ALA A 47 -1.15 -11.21 -2.90
CA ALA A 47 -1.37 -11.10 -1.43
C ALA A 47 -0.64 -9.93 -0.73
N GLY A 48 0.28 -9.26 -1.44
CA GLY A 48 0.86 -8.00 -1.00
C GLY A 48 -0.10 -6.81 -1.08
N TRP A 49 -1.20 -6.91 -1.83
CA TRP A 49 -2.16 -5.83 -2.06
C TRP A 49 -3.38 -5.94 -1.16
N ASN A 50 -3.84 -4.81 -0.62
CA ASN A 50 -5.16 -4.74 0.01
C ASN A 50 -6.26 -4.85 -1.06
N SER A 51 -7.23 -5.74 -0.84
CA SER A 51 -8.29 -6.12 -1.78
C SER A 51 -9.23 -4.97 -2.19
N ASP A 52 -9.36 -3.94 -1.36
CA ASP A 52 -10.26 -2.81 -1.63
C ASP A 52 -9.72 -1.84 -2.70
N ILE A 53 -8.40 -1.84 -2.91
CA ILE A 53 -7.71 -0.94 -3.85
C ILE A 53 -7.89 -1.40 -5.30
N VAL A 54 -8.11 -2.71 -5.51
CA VAL A 54 -8.12 -3.37 -6.83
C VAL A 54 -9.20 -2.83 -7.77
N LYS A 55 -10.26 -2.19 -7.25
CA LYS A 55 -11.45 -1.84 -8.04
C LYS A 55 -11.31 -0.61 -8.96
N LYS A 56 -10.21 0.16 -8.92
CA LYS A 56 -10.10 1.46 -9.63
C LYS A 56 -8.96 1.60 -10.64
N VAL A 57 -8.08 0.60 -10.78
CA VAL A 57 -6.92 0.67 -11.68
C VAL A 57 -7.11 -0.17 -12.93
N LYS A 58 -6.42 0.19 -14.02
CA LYS A 58 -6.37 -0.54 -15.29
C LYS A 58 -4.93 -0.93 -15.62
N GLU A 59 -4.75 -1.96 -16.44
CA GLU A 59 -3.43 -2.30 -16.98
C GLU A 59 -2.85 -1.11 -17.75
N GLY A 60 -1.56 -0.85 -17.54
CA GLY A 60 -0.86 0.32 -18.08
C GLY A 60 -0.96 1.59 -17.24
N ASP A 61 -1.83 1.65 -16.23
CA ASP A 61 -1.90 2.81 -15.35
C ASP A 61 -0.59 3.01 -14.58
N ARG A 62 -0.16 4.27 -14.48
CA ARG A 62 0.89 4.73 -13.56
C ARG A 62 0.29 4.94 -12.18
N VAL A 63 0.94 4.38 -11.17
CA VAL A 63 0.44 4.36 -9.80
C VAL A 63 1.52 4.74 -8.80
N LEU A 64 1.11 5.49 -7.78
CA LEU A 64 1.91 5.73 -6.58
C LEU A 64 1.43 4.76 -5.49
N MET A 65 2.35 3.99 -4.93
CA MET A 65 2.08 2.96 -3.93
C MET A 65 2.81 3.17 -2.61
N GLU A 66 2.10 2.88 -1.52
CA GLU A 66 2.62 2.93 -0.17
C GLU A 66 2.94 1.51 0.32
N GLN A 67 4.17 1.26 0.72
CA GLN A 67 4.64 0.01 1.33
C GLN A 67 4.81 0.18 2.84
N ASP A 68 4.13 -0.65 3.62
CA ASP A 68 4.44 -0.90 5.01
C ASP A 68 5.63 -1.87 5.10
N CYS A 69 6.78 -1.38 5.54
CA CYS A 69 8.00 -2.19 5.60
C CYS A 69 8.04 -3.19 6.77
N ILE A 70 7.12 -3.12 7.75
CA ILE A 70 7.09 -4.04 8.90
C ILE A 70 6.43 -5.36 8.49
N ILE A 71 5.27 -5.27 7.85
CA ILE A 71 4.47 -6.44 7.43
C ILE A 71 4.57 -6.72 5.92
N ASN A 72 5.38 -5.94 5.20
CA ASN A 72 5.62 -6.04 3.76
C ASN A 72 4.32 -6.05 2.93
N ARG A 73 3.44 -5.08 3.20
CA ARG A 73 2.12 -4.94 2.55
C ARG A 73 2.00 -3.58 1.86
N TYR A 74 1.28 -3.56 0.74
CA TYR A 74 1.09 -2.41 -0.13
C TYR A 74 -0.37 -1.91 -0.07
N TYR A 75 -0.55 -0.62 0.24
CA TYR A 75 -1.83 -0.07 0.71
C TYR A 75 -2.45 1.04 -0.12
N VAL A 76 -1.69 1.75 -0.94
CA VAL A 76 -2.21 2.92 -1.64
C VAL A 76 -1.96 2.75 -3.14
N LEU A 77 -2.93 3.13 -3.96
CA LEU A 77 -2.74 3.37 -5.38
C LEU A 77 -3.37 4.74 -5.67
N VAL A 78 -2.55 5.78 -5.80
CA VAL A 78 -3.01 7.01 -6.45
C VAL A 78 -2.70 6.85 -7.93
N ARG A 79 -3.75 6.90 -8.77
CA ARG A 79 -3.59 6.95 -10.21
C ARG A 79 -2.99 8.30 -10.59
N LEU A 80 -1.83 8.28 -11.22
CA LEU A 80 -1.22 9.49 -11.78
C LEU A 80 -1.86 9.70 -13.15
N THR A 81 -2.81 10.65 -13.22
CA THR A 81 -3.50 11.05 -14.46
C THR A 81 -2.60 11.82 -15.41
#